data_AF-A0A818KUE6-F1
#
_entry.id   AF-A0A818KUE6-F1
#
_cell.length_a   1.000
_cell.length_b   1.000
_cell.length_c   1.000
_cell.angle_alpha   90.00
_cell.angle_beta   90.00
_cell.angle_gamma   90.00
#
_symmetry.space_group_name_H-M   'P 1'
#
loop_
_entity.id
_entity.type
_entity.pdbx_description
1 polymer ?
#
loop_
_entity_poly.entity_id
_entity_poly.type
_entity_poly.pdbx_seq_one_letter_code
_entity_poly.pdbx_strand_id
1 'polypeptide(L)'
;QLQDGIALLQTLSGLLPLTTLVNLNSDLSLAQPIASVLNPTSSCNTTFTDVLCYALARDIPSYLSKHSSCYSHQTLSSIIEWNSSHSQYIPYGQSLFIRALESPITEEAYDKYKKSVEEAFQSLINYLKSTYSLDCLVTIGNDDIFSGTTICGIPRANLTLDYYNPEHKQINVVAIGFSHGDDLLLLRFLQRLERANLQAGQIDTRTTFQKYIQHPIISAYNNSCSIL
;
A
#
# COMPACT_ATOMS: atom_id res chain seq x y z
N GLN A 1 -17.96 8.79 4.68
CA GLN A 1 -16.94 7.72 4.76
C GLN A 1 -15.94 8.00 5.87
N LEU A 2 -15.10 9.05 5.77
CA LEU A 2 -14.09 9.32 6.82
C LEU A 2 -14.71 9.63 8.20
N GLN A 3 -15.70 10.53 8.27
CA GLN A 3 -16.37 10.85 9.55
C GLN A 3 -17.12 9.64 10.13
N ASP A 4 -17.77 8.85 9.28
CA ASP A 4 -18.48 7.62 9.69
C ASP A 4 -17.51 6.57 10.25
N GLY A 5 -16.34 6.41 9.63
CA GLY A 5 -15.29 5.50 10.11
C GLY A 5 -14.62 5.97 11.41
N ILE A 6 -14.43 7.28 11.60
CA ILE A 6 -13.91 7.83 12.86
C ILE A 6 -14.93 7.62 14.00
N ALA A 7 -16.21 7.93 13.75
CA ALA A 7 -17.27 7.73 14.73
C ALA A 7 -17.37 6.25 15.12
N LEU A 8 -17.27 5.35 14.14
CA LEU A 8 -17.22 3.91 14.38
C LEU A 8 -16.08 3.53 15.34
N LEU A 9 -14.84 3.86 14.99
CA LEU A 9 -13.67 3.49 15.80
C LEU A 9 -13.82 4.01 17.24
N GLN A 10 -14.39 5.19 17.42
CA GLN A 10 -14.68 5.76 18.74
C GLN A 10 -15.72 4.93 19.51
N THR A 11 -16.81 4.53 18.88
CA THR A 11 -17.86 3.71 19.53
C THR A 11 -17.36 2.32 19.94
N LEU A 12 -16.36 1.79 19.25
CA LEU A 12 -15.80 0.46 19.53
C LEU A 12 -14.71 0.45 20.61
N SER A 13 -14.20 1.63 21.01
CA SER A 13 -13.12 1.72 22.00
C SER A 13 -13.41 0.95 23.31
N GLY A 14 -14.67 0.97 23.77
CA GLY A 14 -15.10 0.21 24.96
C GLY A 14 -15.22 -1.30 24.78
N LEU A 15 -15.22 -1.79 23.53
CA LEU A 15 -15.34 -3.19 23.15
C LEU A 15 -14.02 -3.80 22.64
N LEU A 16 -12.95 -3.00 22.65
CA LEU A 16 -11.61 -3.41 22.25
C LEU A 16 -10.73 -3.64 23.50
N PRO A 17 -10.77 -4.84 24.12
CA PRO A 17 -9.98 -5.10 25.31
C PRO A 17 -8.48 -4.97 25.01
N LEU A 18 -7.75 -4.32 25.91
CA LEU A 18 -6.29 -4.11 25.82
C LEU A 18 -5.89 -3.33 24.56
N THR A 19 -6.71 -2.38 24.12
CA THR A 19 -6.44 -1.54 22.96
C THR A 19 -6.88 -0.11 23.26
N THR A 20 -5.95 0.82 23.16
CA THR A 20 -6.21 2.26 23.31
C THR A 20 -6.15 2.88 21.93
N LEU A 21 -7.22 3.54 21.51
CA LEU A 21 -7.24 4.30 20.26
C LEU A 21 -6.96 5.78 20.56
N VAL A 22 -6.00 6.35 19.84
CA VAL A 22 -5.65 7.77 19.91
C VAL A 22 -6.11 8.44 18.63
N ASN A 23 -6.95 9.47 18.72
CA ASN A 23 -7.37 10.25 17.56
C ASN A 23 -6.28 11.25 17.20
N LEU A 24 -5.58 11.00 16.09
CA LEU A 24 -4.48 11.83 15.62
C LEU A 24 -4.93 13.01 14.74
N ASN A 25 -6.21 13.06 14.31
CA ASN A 25 -6.70 14.07 13.36
C ASN A 25 -6.64 15.51 13.89
N SER A 26 -6.58 15.69 15.20
CA SER A 26 -6.47 17.02 15.83
C SER A 26 -5.02 17.47 16.07
N ASP A 27 -4.02 16.60 15.87
CA ASP A 27 -2.61 16.98 16.04
C ASP A 27 -2.05 17.59 14.75
N LEU A 28 -2.04 18.93 14.69
CA LEU A 28 -1.49 19.68 13.57
C LEU A 28 0.01 19.46 13.35
N SER A 29 0.75 19.00 14.36
CA SER A 29 2.18 18.75 14.23
C SER A 29 2.51 17.54 13.35
N LEU A 30 1.53 16.65 13.11
CA LEU A 30 1.65 15.52 12.18
C LEU A 30 1.57 15.93 10.71
N ALA A 31 1.07 17.12 10.39
CA ALA A 31 0.88 17.54 9.01
C ALA A 31 2.19 17.52 8.19
N GLN A 32 3.28 18.02 8.76
CA GLN A 32 4.59 18.06 8.09
C GLN A 32 5.29 16.69 7.99
N PRO A 33 5.35 15.87 9.07
CA PRO A 33 5.83 14.50 8.98
C PRO A 33 5.09 13.66 7.95
N ILE A 34 3.75 13.73 7.92
CA ILE A 34 2.94 13.01 6.94
C ILE A 34 3.24 13.52 5.53
N ALA A 35 3.22 14.84 5.30
CA ALA A 35 3.51 15.41 3.99
C ALA A 35 4.90 15.02 3.45
N SER A 36 5.90 14.90 4.33
CA SER A 36 7.26 14.50 3.98
C SER A 36 7.34 13.05 3.50
N VAL A 37 6.51 12.16 4.04
CA VAL A 37 6.38 10.76 3.58
C VAL A 37 5.67 10.71 2.22
N LEU A 38 4.59 11.48 2.05
CA LEU A 38 3.79 11.47 0.83
C LEU A 38 4.53 12.06 -0.36
N ASN A 39 5.35 13.09 -0.08
CA ASN A 39 5.99 13.88 -1.09
C ASN A 39 7.41 14.27 -0.68
N PRO A 40 8.38 13.34 -0.72
CA PRO A 40 9.80 13.63 -0.43
C PRO A 40 10.47 14.49 -1.52
N THR A 41 9.72 15.00 -2.51
CA THR A 41 10.23 15.63 -3.74
C THR A 41 11.15 16.82 -3.51
N SER A 42 11.09 17.47 -2.34
CA SER A 42 11.93 18.62 -2.00
C SER A 42 13.44 18.32 -2.09
N SER A 43 13.86 17.04 -2.04
CA SER A 43 15.28 16.66 -2.16
C SER A 43 15.67 15.97 -3.48
N CYS A 44 14.71 15.47 -4.28
CA CYS A 44 14.99 14.49 -5.34
C CYS A 44 14.53 14.88 -6.76
N ASN A 45 13.75 15.96 -6.96
CA ASN A 45 13.16 16.32 -8.26
C ASN A 45 12.50 15.13 -9.00
N THR A 46 11.98 14.15 -8.25
CA THR A 46 11.50 12.85 -8.76
C THR A 46 10.17 12.53 -8.07
N THR A 47 9.16 12.11 -8.83
CA THR A 47 7.85 11.71 -8.26
C THR A 47 7.77 10.20 -8.02
N PHE A 48 6.78 9.75 -7.25
CA PHE A 48 6.52 8.31 -7.06
C PHE A 48 6.29 7.59 -8.40
N THR A 49 5.54 8.21 -9.31
CA THR A 49 5.31 7.67 -10.66
C THR A 49 6.61 7.50 -11.44
N ASP A 50 7.56 8.44 -11.31
CA ASP A 50 8.85 8.35 -12.00
C ASP A 50 9.70 7.19 -11.45
N VAL A 51 9.70 6.99 -10.14
CA VAL A 51 10.35 5.84 -9.48
C VAL A 51 9.73 4.52 -9.90
N LEU A 52 8.39 4.44 -10.02
CA LEU A 52 7.72 3.27 -10.56
C LEU A 52 8.06 3.02 -12.03
N CYS A 53 8.13 4.07 -12.85
CA CYS A 53 8.50 3.98 -14.26
C CYS A 53 9.95 3.47 -14.42
N TYR A 54 10.88 3.98 -13.61
CA TYR A 54 12.25 3.48 -13.57
C TYR A 54 12.31 2.00 -13.17
N ALA A 55 11.63 1.62 -12.07
CA ALA A 55 11.58 0.23 -11.63
C ALA A 55 10.98 -0.69 -12.71
N LEU A 56 9.91 -0.25 -13.39
CA LEU A 56 9.30 -1.00 -14.48
C LEU A 56 10.28 -1.24 -15.64
N ALA A 57 11.00 -0.19 -16.07
CA ALA A 57 11.97 -0.28 -17.16
C ALA A 57 13.17 -1.19 -16.83
N ARG A 58 13.59 -1.22 -15.56
CA ARG A 58 14.68 -2.07 -15.06
C ARG A 58 14.25 -3.53 -14.86
N ASP A 59 13.11 -3.74 -14.19
CA ASP A 59 12.74 -5.03 -13.61
C ASP A 59 11.99 -5.93 -14.59
N ILE A 60 11.17 -5.37 -15.50
CA ILE A 60 10.43 -6.17 -16.49
C ILE A 60 11.37 -6.91 -17.45
N PRO A 61 12.36 -6.27 -18.11
CA PRO A 61 13.29 -7.00 -18.98
C PRO A 61 14.12 -8.04 -18.22
N SER A 62 14.53 -7.74 -16.98
CA SER A 62 15.25 -8.66 -16.11
C SER A 62 14.40 -9.90 -15.76
N TYR A 63 13.11 -9.70 -15.50
CA TYR A 63 12.17 -10.80 -15.28
C TYR A 63 11.98 -11.64 -16.55
N LEU A 64 11.66 -11.00 -17.68
CA LEU A 64 11.35 -11.71 -18.92
C LEU A 64 12.54 -12.53 -19.42
N SER A 65 13.75 -11.98 -19.35
CA SER A 65 14.97 -12.68 -19.80
C SER A 65 15.24 -13.97 -19.02
N LYS A 66 14.92 -14.00 -17.71
CA LYS A 66 14.99 -15.20 -16.87
C LYS A 66 13.97 -16.26 -17.25
N HIS A 67 12.88 -15.86 -17.91
CA HIS A 67 11.79 -16.73 -18.36
C HIS A 67 11.70 -16.75 -19.89
N SER A 68 12.84 -16.62 -20.57
CA SER A 68 12.89 -16.46 -22.03
C SER A 68 12.29 -17.60 -22.84
N SER A 69 12.21 -18.81 -22.26
CA SER A 69 11.52 -19.95 -22.87
C SER A 69 9.99 -19.80 -22.93
N CYS A 70 9.42 -18.92 -22.10
CA CYS A 70 7.97 -18.80 -21.89
C CYS A 70 7.37 -17.51 -22.46
N TYR A 71 8.22 -16.56 -22.89
CA TYR A 71 7.77 -15.28 -23.43
C TYR A 71 8.48 -14.95 -24.75
N SER A 72 7.73 -14.58 -25.78
CA SER A 72 8.27 -14.14 -27.07
C SER A 72 8.80 -12.70 -27.06
N HIS A 73 8.34 -11.88 -26.10
CA HIS A 73 8.71 -10.47 -25.96
C HIS A 73 9.55 -10.29 -24.70
N GLN A 74 10.80 -9.87 -24.88
CA GLN A 74 11.83 -9.87 -23.83
C GLN A 74 12.21 -8.47 -23.36
N THR A 75 11.75 -7.44 -24.06
CA THR A 75 12.05 -6.03 -23.76
C THR A 75 10.77 -5.22 -23.69
N LEU A 76 10.80 -4.12 -22.93
CA LEU A 76 9.69 -3.19 -22.85
C LEU A 76 9.30 -2.62 -24.22
N SER A 77 10.28 -2.31 -25.08
CA SER A 77 10.04 -1.86 -26.46
C SER A 77 9.29 -2.90 -27.29
N SER A 78 9.67 -4.19 -27.20
CA SER A 78 8.99 -5.26 -27.94
C SER A 78 7.54 -5.46 -27.50
N ILE A 79 7.24 -5.24 -26.22
CA ILE A 79 5.87 -5.26 -25.69
C ILE A 79 5.07 -4.09 -26.24
N ILE A 80 5.65 -2.89 -26.26
CA ILE A 80 5.00 -1.67 -26.77
C ILE A 80 4.65 -1.81 -28.26
N GLU A 81 5.56 -2.36 -29.05
CA GLU A 81 5.34 -2.63 -30.47
C GLU A 81 4.23 -3.66 -30.69
N TRP A 82 4.24 -4.76 -29.93
CA TRP A 82 3.19 -5.78 -30.00
C TRP A 82 1.81 -5.22 -29.63
N ASN A 83 1.73 -4.45 -28.54
CA ASN A 83 0.49 -3.79 -28.13
C ASN A 83 -0.02 -2.82 -29.20
N SER A 84 0.88 -2.12 -29.90
CA SER A 84 0.52 -1.18 -30.97
C SER A 84 -0.13 -1.88 -32.17
N SER A 85 0.27 -3.13 -32.45
CA SER A 85 -0.36 -3.98 -33.48
C SER A 85 -1.58 -4.76 -32.99
N HIS A 86 -1.86 -4.76 -31.67
CA HIS A 86 -2.96 -5.47 -31.05
C HIS A 86 -3.73 -4.57 -30.04
N SER A 87 -4.19 -3.42 -30.52
CA SER A 87 -4.80 -2.38 -29.68
C SER A 87 -6.06 -2.84 -28.93
N GLN A 88 -6.73 -3.91 -29.39
CA GLN A 88 -7.86 -4.54 -28.69
C GLN A 88 -7.50 -5.03 -27.28
N TYR A 89 -6.23 -5.33 -27.00
CA TYR A 89 -5.77 -5.75 -25.66
C TYR A 89 -5.36 -4.57 -24.77
N ILE A 90 -5.27 -3.37 -25.32
CA ILE A 90 -4.94 -2.14 -24.59
C ILE A 90 -6.02 -1.06 -24.80
N PRO A 91 -7.28 -1.30 -24.39
CA PRO A 91 -8.39 -0.37 -24.60
C PRO A 91 -8.17 1.01 -23.95
N TYR A 92 -7.29 1.09 -22.95
CA TYR A 92 -6.91 2.33 -22.27
C TYR A 92 -5.51 2.84 -22.65
N GLY A 93 -4.91 2.24 -23.69
CA GLY A 93 -3.56 2.55 -24.15
C GLY A 93 -2.46 1.98 -23.25
N GLN A 94 -1.25 2.50 -23.43
CA GLN A 94 -0.02 2.00 -22.81
C GLN A 94 0.95 3.12 -22.41
N SER A 95 0.41 4.27 -22.00
CA SER A 95 1.17 5.48 -21.69
C SER A 95 2.21 5.28 -20.58
N LEU A 96 1.94 4.44 -19.58
CA LEU A 96 2.91 4.13 -18.51
C LEU A 96 4.11 3.33 -19.01
N PHE A 97 3.93 2.44 -20.00
CA PHE A 97 5.03 1.68 -20.58
C PHE A 97 5.92 2.59 -21.43
N ILE A 98 5.29 3.49 -22.20
CA ILE A 98 6.00 4.51 -22.97
C ILE A 98 6.80 5.43 -22.03
N ARG A 99 6.15 5.96 -20.98
CA ARG A 99 6.83 6.80 -19.97
C ARG A 99 7.98 6.08 -19.27
N ALA A 100 7.84 4.79 -18.97
CA ALA A 100 8.91 3.99 -18.39
C ALA A 100 10.10 3.84 -19.34
N LEU A 101 9.84 3.57 -20.62
CA LEU A 101 10.90 3.47 -21.64
C LEU A 101 11.65 4.80 -21.83
N GLU A 102 10.93 5.92 -21.74
CA GLU A 102 11.46 7.28 -21.93
C GLU A 102 11.98 7.93 -20.63
N SER A 103 11.91 7.22 -19.50
CA SER A 103 12.19 7.78 -18.18
C SER A 103 13.63 8.29 -18.07
N PRO A 104 13.86 9.57 -17.73
CA PRO A 104 15.21 10.11 -17.55
C PRO A 104 15.81 9.80 -16.17
N ILE A 105 15.07 9.08 -15.32
CA ILE A 105 15.50 8.77 -13.95
C ILE A 105 16.72 7.86 -13.96
N THR A 106 17.72 8.23 -13.18
CA THR A 106 18.92 7.42 -12.95
C THR A 106 18.74 6.50 -11.74
N GLU A 107 19.59 5.49 -11.62
CA GLU A 107 19.66 4.62 -10.43
C GLU A 107 19.91 5.44 -9.15
N GLU A 108 20.83 6.42 -9.22
CA GLU A 108 21.12 7.32 -8.11
C GLU A 108 19.88 8.12 -7.67
N ALA A 109 19.11 8.66 -8.61
CA ALA A 109 17.89 9.41 -8.30
C ALA A 109 16.80 8.49 -7.69
N TYR A 110 16.68 7.26 -8.20
CA TYR A 110 15.79 6.23 -7.67
C TYR A 110 16.14 5.87 -6.22
N ASP A 111 17.41 5.58 -5.94
CA ASP A 111 17.87 5.20 -4.60
C ASP A 111 17.78 6.36 -3.61
N LYS A 112 18.11 7.58 -4.04
CA LYS A 112 17.97 8.78 -3.23
C LYS A 112 16.50 9.03 -2.84
N TYR A 113 15.58 8.83 -3.77
CA TYR A 113 14.14 8.95 -3.49
C TYR A 113 13.70 7.93 -2.45
N LYS A 114 14.04 6.65 -2.63
CA LYS A 114 13.71 5.58 -1.67
C LYS A 114 14.23 5.90 -0.28
N LYS A 115 15.51 6.26 -0.18
CA LYS A 115 16.13 6.64 1.09
C LYS A 115 15.43 7.82 1.76
N SER A 116 15.05 8.84 0.98
CA SER A 116 14.33 10.01 1.52
C SER A 116 12.96 9.62 2.08
N VAL A 117 12.25 8.69 1.44
CA VAL A 117 10.99 8.14 1.95
C VAL A 117 11.22 7.34 3.24
N GLU A 118 12.24 6.49 3.27
CA GLU A 118 12.59 5.68 4.44
C GLU A 118 12.93 6.57 5.65
N GLU A 119 13.72 7.62 5.45
CA GLU A 119 14.08 8.58 6.51
C GLU A 119 12.85 9.37 7.01
N ALA A 120 12.01 9.86 6.09
CA ALA A 120 10.78 10.57 6.45
C ALA A 120 9.82 9.65 7.22
N PHE A 121 9.67 8.39 6.78
CA PHE A 121 8.79 7.43 7.42
C PHE A 121 9.30 7.03 8.80
N GLN A 122 10.60 6.81 8.95
CA GLN A 122 11.21 6.53 10.26
C GLN A 122 11.06 7.71 11.23
N SER A 123 11.19 8.95 10.73
CA SER A 123 10.94 10.16 11.53
C SER A 123 9.50 10.21 12.04
N LEU A 124 8.51 9.96 11.17
CA LEU A 124 7.10 9.85 11.54
C LEU A 124 6.87 8.77 12.59
N ILE A 125 7.39 7.55 12.39
CA ILE A 125 7.27 6.45 13.36
C ILE A 125 7.86 6.85 14.71
N ASN A 126 9.05 7.45 14.72
CA ASN A 126 9.72 7.85 15.96
C ASN A 126 8.86 8.86 16.73
N TYR A 127 8.27 9.84 16.04
CA TYR A 127 7.34 10.78 16.65
C TYR A 127 6.10 10.08 17.22
N LEU A 128 5.47 9.17 16.46
CA LEU A 128 4.29 8.43 16.92
C LEU A 128 4.60 7.57 18.15
N LYS A 129 5.76 6.92 18.18
CA LYS A 129 6.21 6.10 19.32
C LYS A 129 6.56 6.96 20.53
N SER A 130 7.31 8.05 20.36
CA SER A 130 7.77 8.86 21.50
C SER A 130 6.67 9.71 22.11
N THR A 131 5.77 10.26 21.29
CA THR A 131 4.70 11.17 21.75
C THR A 131 3.48 10.40 22.26
N TYR A 132 3.11 9.31 21.58
CA TYR A 132 1.84 8.62 21.81
C TYR A 132 1.99 7.17 22.26
N SER A 133 3.22 6.61 22.28
CA SER A 133 3.47 5.20 22.60
C SER A 133 2.65 4.25 21.74
N LEU A 134 2.48 4.56 20.46
CA LEU A 134 1.69 3.74 19.53
C LEU A 134 2.46 2.50 19.10
N ASP A 135 1.73 1.39 18.91
CA ASP A 135 2.24 0.15 18.34
C ASP A 135 1.99 0.06 16.82
N CYS A 136 0.94 0.72 16.32
CA CYS A 136 0.57 0.74 14.91
C CYS A 136 -0.26 2.00 14.59
N LEU A 137 -0.43 2.28 13.30
CA LEU A 137 -1.32 3.33 12.79
C LEU A 137 -2.57 2.70 12.16
N VAL A 138 -3.71 3.36 12.29
CA VAL A 138 -4.97 2.93 11.67
C VAL A 138 -5.53 4.07 10.83
N THR A 139 -5.89 3.79 9.59
CA THR A 139 -6.54 4.74 8.68
C THR A 139 -7.87 4.19 8.17
N ILE A 140 -8.74 5.10 7.74
CA ILE A 140 -10.02 4.77 7.11
C ILE A 140 -9.91 5.09 5.62
N GLY A 141 -10.31 4.17 4.75
CA GLY A 141 -10.19 4.30 3.30
C GLY A 141 -8.87 3.75 2.76
N ASN A 142 -8.46 4.24 1.59
CA ASN A 142 -7.22 3.84 0.90
C ASN A 142 -6.17 4.97 0.91
N ASP A 143 -6.19 5.85 1.92
CA ASP A 143 -5.49 7.13 1.82
C ASP A 143 -3.99 7.11 2.16
N ASP A 144 -3.28 7.75 1.24
CA ASP A 144 -2.02 8.50 1.27
C ASP A 144 -0.72 7.83 1.71
N ILE A 145 -0.64 7.22 2.90
CA ILE A 145 0.65 6.65 3.39
C ILE A 145 1.03 5.35 2.62
N PHE A 146 0.23 4.97 1.63
CA PHE A 146 0.45 3.83 0.76
C PHE A 146 1.81 3.86 0.05
N SER A 147 2.23 5.01 -0.48
CA SER A 147 3.53 5.11 -1.15
C SER A 147 4.67 4.87 -0.17
N GLY A 148 4.63 5.52 1.01
CA GLY A 148 5.63 5.38 2.07
C GLY A 148 5.78 3.95 2.57
N THR A 149 4.66 3.33 2.98
CA THR A 149 4.65 1.94 3.47
C THR A 149 5.09 0.94 2.41
N THR A 150 4.69 1.13 1.15
CA THR A 150 5.08 0.25 0.03
C THR A 150 6.58 0.34 -0.24
N ILE A 151 7.15 1.55 -0.27
CA ILE A 151 8.57 1.76 -0.51
C ILE A 151 9.41 1.19 0.64
N CYS A 152 8.97 1.41 1.89
CA CYS A 152 9.69 0.98 3.09
C CYS A 152 9.51 -0.52 3.41
N GLY A 153 8.67 -1.25 2.67
CA GLY A 153 8.40 -2.68 2.93
C GLY A 153 7.63 -2.94 4.23
N ILE A 154 6.87 -1.96 4.72
CA ILE A 154 6.21 -2.01 6.02
C ILE A 154 4.88 -2.74 5.91
N PRO A 155 4.59 -3.70 6.81
CA PRO A 155 3.39 -4.51 6.70
C PRO A 155 2.14 -3.68 6.90
N ARG A 156 1.09 -4.09 6.17
CA ARG A 156 -0.25 -3.54 6.26
C ARG A 156 -1.25 -4.67 6.30
N ALA A 157 -2.38 -4.43 6.94
CA ALA A 157 -3.51 -5.33 6.89
C ALA A 157 -4.80 -4.51 6.74
N ASN A 158 -5.75 -5.03 5.97
CA ASN A 158 -6.99 -4.34 5.67
C ASN A 158 -8.17 -5.15 6.19
N LEU A 159 -9.18 -4.45 6.69
CA LEU A 159 -10.47 -5.01 7.08
C LEU A 159 -11.56 -4.18 6.43
N THR A 160 -12.29 -4.79 5.50
CA THR A 160 -13.46 -4.16 4.89
C THR A 160 -14.71 -4.54 5.67
N LEU A 161 -15.38 -3.54 6.21
CA LEU A 161 -16.62 -3.67 6.96
C LEU A 161 -17.79 -3.25 6.06
N ASP A 162 -18.82 -4.09 6.01
CA ASP A 162 -20.06 -3.81 5.28
C ASP A 162 -21.16 -3.41 6.29
N TYR A 163 -21.73 -2.23 6.11
CA TYR A 163 -22.69 -1.63 7.05
C TYR A 163 -24.13 -1.88 6.63
N TYR A 164 -24.98 -2.04 7.66
CA TYR A 164 -26.42 -1.95 7.53
C TYR A 164 -26.85 -0.49 7.38
N ASN A 165 -26.49 0.15 6.27
CA ASN A 165 -27.15 1.38 5.82
C ASN A 165 -27.89 1.10 4.51
N PRO A 166 -28.95 1.86 4.17
CA PRO A 166 -29.73 1.62 2.95
C PRO A 166 -28.92 1.69 1.64
N GLU A 167 -27.68 2.19 1.71
CA GLU A 167 -26.78 2.43 0.57
C GLU A 167 -25.66 1.38 0.46
N HIS A 168 -25.59 0.39 1.36
CA HIS A 168 -24.51 -0.63 1.43
C HIS A 168 -23.10 -0.03 1.32
N LYS A 169 -22.83 1.05 2.09
CA LYS A 169 -21.50 1.68 2.08
C LYS A 169 -20.49 0.81 2.81
N GLN A 170 -19.47 0.38 2.08
CA GLN A 170 -18.29 -0.29 2.64
C GLN A 170 -17.34 0.73 3.27
N ILE A 171 -16.76 0.37 4.42
CA ILE A 171 -15.66 1.10 5.06
C ILE A 171 -14.45 0.19 5.07
N ASN A 172 -13.33 0.65 4.52
CA ASN A 172 -12.06 -0.04 4.63
C ASN A 172 -11.29 0.52 5.82
N VAL A 173 -10.86 -0.34 6.74
CA VAL A 173 -9.97 -0.01 7.83
C VAL A 173 -8.60 -0.60 7.53
N VAL A 174 -7.58 0.24 7.50
CA VAL A 174 -6.21 -0.16 7.16
C VAL A 174 -5.34 0.00 8.40
N ALA A 175 -4.78 -1.11 8.88
CA ALA A 175 -3.79 -1.12 9.95
C ALA A 175 -2.38 -1.16 9.34
N ILE A 176 -1.49 -0.29 9.82
CA ILE A 176 -0.14 -0.08 9.31
C ILE A 176 0.84 -0.33 10.45
N GLY A 177 1.79 -1.24 10.25
CA GLY A 177 2.86 -1.53 11.21
C GLY A 177 3.91 -0.42 11.25
N PHE A 178 4.84 -0.54 12.19
CA PHE A 178 5.99 0.36 12.30
C PHE A 178 7.31 -0.32 11.97
N SER A 179 7.30 -1.65 11.79
CA SER A 179 8.47 -2.44 11.48
C SER A 179 8.12 -3.71 10.70
N HIS A 180 9.13 -4.24 10.02
CA HIS A 180 9.05 -5.57 9.41
C HIS A 180 8.74 -6.62 10.49
N GLY A 181 7.70 -7.42 10.28
CA GLY A 181 7.27 -8.47 11.22
C GLY A 181 6.08 -8.12 12.11
N ASP A 182 5.54 -6.90 12.01
CA ASP A 182 4.32 -6.50 12.74
C ASP A 182 3.04 -7.19 12.22
N ASP A 183 3.13 -8.07 11.22
CA ASP A 183 2.00 -8.74 10.58
C ASP A 183 1.03 -9.38 11.57
N LEU A 184 1.54 -10.10 12.56
CA LEU A 184 0.69 -10.75 13.58
C LEU A 184 0.02 -9.74 14.51
N LEU A 185 0.68 -8.63 14.83
CA LEU A 185 0.10 -7.54 15.60
C LEU A 185 -1.09 -6.95 14.84
N LEU A 186 -0.90 -6.60 13.57
CA LEU A 186 -1.94 -6.00 12.72
C LEU A 186 -3.13 -6.94 12.54
N LEU A 187 -2.88 -8.23 12.27
CA LEU A 187 -3.94 -9.22 12.13
C LEU A 187 -4.74 -9.40 13.43
N ARG A 188 -4.06 -9.48 14.58
CA ARG A 188 -4.73 -9.58 15.88
C ARG A 188 -5.56 -8.34 16.19
N PHE A 189 -5.05 -7.16 15.87
CA PHE A 189 -5.79 -5.91 16.00
C PHE A 189 -7.07 -5.92 15.17
N LEU A 190 -6.97 -6.22 13.87
CA LEU A 190 -8.14 -6.25 12.98
C LEU A 190 -9.16 -7.34 13.36
N GLN A 191 -8.71 -8.51 13.81
CA GLN A 191 -9.61 -9.56 14.33
C GLN A 191 -10.38 -9.09 15.58
N ARG A 192 -9.75 -8.33 16.47
CA ARG A 192 -10.45 -7.72 17.62
C ARG A 192 -11.45 -6.68 17.15
N LEU A 193 -11.07 -5.87 16.17
CA LEU A 193 -11.94 -4.84 15.59
C LEU A 193 -13.18 -5.45 14.93
N GLU A 194 -13.02 -6.49 14.13
CA GLU A 194 -14.12 -7.26 13.54
C GLU A 194 -15.06 -7.81 14.62
N ARG A 195 -14.51 -8.46 15.66
CA ARG A 195 -15.31 -9.01 16.77
C ARG A 195 -16.06 -7.93 17.55
N ALA A 196 -15.42 -6.79 17.82
CA ALA A 196 -16.07 -5.67 18.50
C ALA A 196 -17.23 -5.13 17.67
N ASN A 197 -17.06 -5.00 16.35
CA ASN A 197 -18.11 -4.59 15.42
C ASN A 197 -19.29 -5.58 15.40
N LEU A 198 -19.01 -6.89 15.38
CA LEU A 198 -20.04 -7.93 15.45
C LEU A 198 -20.80 -7.88 16.77
N GLN A 199 -20.09 -7.74 17.90
CA GLN A 199 -20.70 -7.62 19.23
C GLN A 199 -21.57 -6.37 19.38
N ALA A 200 -21.15 -5.27 18.75
CA ALA A 200 -21.92 -4.02 18.72
C ALA A 200 -23.12 -4.05 17.76
N GLY A 201 -23.29 -5.13 16.99
CA GLY A 201 -24.34 -5.25 15.97
C GLY A 201 -24.18 -4.27 14.81
N GLN A 202 -22.95 -3.81 14.54
CA GLN A 202 -22.66 -2.75 13.57
C GLN A 202 -22.37 -3.28 12.15
N ILE A 203 -22.12 -4.58 11.98
CA ILE A 203 -21.74 -5.20 10.70
C ILE A 203 -22.51 -6.49 10.42
N ASP A 204 -22.78 -6.81 9.14
CA ASP A 204 -23.35 -8.10 8.73
C ASP A 204 -22.25 -9.20 8.74
N THR A 205 -22.65 -10.43 9.09
CA THR A 205 -21.84 -11.66 9.13
C THR A 205 -21.16 -12.05 7.81
N ARG A 206 -21.41 -11.29 6.73
CA ARG A 206 -20.74 -11.40 5.43
C ARG A 206 -19.43 -10.60 5.33
N THR A 207 -18.91 -10.12 6.45
CA THR A 207 -17.62 -9.41 6.51
C THR A 207 -16.51 -10.30 5.91
N THR A 208 -15.92 -9.85 4.81
CA THR A 208 -14.82 -10.56 4.14
C THR A 208 -13.49 -10.00 4.62
N PHE A 209 -12.75 -10.79 5.39
CA PHE A 209 -11.36 -10.47 5.74
C PHE A 209 -10.49 -10.64 4.48
N GLN A 210 -10.21 -9.55 3.76
CA GLN A 210 -9.23 -9.58 2.67
C GLN A 210 -7.83 -9.43 3.24
N LYS A 211 -7.20 -10.57 3.51
CA LYS A 211 -5.80 -10.64 3.97
C LYS A 211 -4.85 -10.26 2.82
N TYR A 212 -4.45 -8.99 2.77
CA TYR A 212 -3.28 -8.57 2.00
C TYR A 212 -2.07 -8.53 2.93
N ILE A 213 -1.38 -9.65 3.12
CA ILE A 213 0.01 -9.57 3.56
C ILE A 213 0.83 -9.31 2.31
N GLN A 214 1.34 -8.10 2.14
CA GLN A 214 2.41 -7.85 1.18
C GLN A 214 3.69 -8.50 1.70
N HIS A 215 3.86 -9.80 1.47
CA HIS A 215 5.19 -10.37 1.40
C HIS A 215 5.85 -9.88 0.11
N PRO A 216 7.17 -9.66 0.08
CA PRO A 216 7.87 -9.55 -1.19
C PRO A 216 7.46 -10.75 -2.04
N ILE A 217 6.95 -10.49 -3.24
CA ILE A 217 6.45 -11.51 -4.15
C ILE A 217 7.62 -12.44 -4.48
N ILE A 218 7.79 -13.52 -3.71
CA ILE A 218 8.51 -14.69 -4.19
C ILE A 218 7.54 -15.36 -5.13
N SER A 219 7.63 -14.94 -6.40
CA SER A 219 6.83 -15.37 -7.54
C SER A 219 6.48 -16.87 -7.47
N ALA A 220 5.17 -17.16 -7.39
CA ALA A 220 4.62 -18.50 -7.55
C ALA A 220 4.85 -19.08 -8.97
N TYR A 221 5.43 -18.31 -9.91
CA TYR A 221 5.70 -18.73 -11.29
C TYR A 221 7.03 -19.47 -11.47
N ASN A 222 7.78 -19.75 -10.40
CA ASN A 222 9.03 -20.53 -10.53
C ASN A 222 8.82 -21.99 -10.99
N ASN A 223 7.58 -22.50 -11.06
CA ASN A 223 7.30 -23.91 -11.37
C ASN A 223 6.43 -24.18 -12.62
N SER A 224 6.09 -23.18 -13.44
CA SER A 224 5.10 -23.35 -14.52
C SER A 224 5.63 -23.02 -15.92
N CYS A 225 6.76 -23.62 -16.30
CA CYS A 225 7.23 -23.66 -17.70
C CYS A 225 7.29 -25.10 -18.26
N SER A 226 6.55 -26.04 -17.69
CA SER A 226 6.49 -27.44 -18.13
C SER A 226 5.14 -27.87 -18.74
N ILE A 227 4.27 -26.92 -19.08
CA ILE A 227 3.04 -27.21 -19.82
C ILE A 227 2.88 -26.15 -20.91
N LEU A 228 3.44 -26.42 -22.08
CA LEU A 228 2.93 -26.07 -23.41
C LEU A 228 3.75 -26.85 -24.45
#